data_AF-A0A9P0AHT2-F1
#
_entry.id   AF-A0A9P0AHT2-F1
#
_cell.length_a   1.000
_cell.length_b   1.000
_cell.length_c   1.000
_cell.angle_alpha   90.00
_cell.angle_beta   90.00
_cell.angle_gamma   90.00
#
_symmetry.space_group_name_H-M   'P 1'
#
loop_
_entity.id
_entity.type
_entity.pdbx_description
1 polymer ?
#
loop_
_entity_poly.entity_id
_entity_poly.type
_entity_poly.pdbx_seq_one_letter_code
_entity_poly.pdbx_strand_id
1 'polypeptide(L)'
;MGQKKIEIEEKWHHPPTSIYEDNYGYLANYYQPMLDYMDARDRGAPRGEYPHLPWTNERGRDQYRPSNKIQKYPTAELNALAVEAERAAQRNLKHVPVGIKSSDFAKIKTVQASRLSEHIRLASVDKEIKDSLARRSLRTRANSESRMADYELSVPLSSLARKPQILHNVSKIKSIASIKNQFLFETNRNLNKDNVDIKVGDYWGRQGYYADEAIKYHGTVQDKRLGFTSQNYVTDDVKYVRPIQSLQRELTGFENKATHLFDENSKQTSIEIEQLNARVVEAETKLKTEVTRIKKKLQATITDLELSLDVANKNNLELQKVVKKQSLQLTELQAHYDEIQRQLAVTLDQLAVSTRKNQSLTAELEEIRGNYDNARRSQRQASDDFGKKYYSYLHT
;
A
#
# COMPACT_ATOMS: atom_id res chain seq x y z
N MET A 1 -3.81 12.96 60.73
CA MET A 1 -4.69 12.55 59.63
C MET A 1 -3.83 11.97 58.52
N GLY A 2 -3.86 10.64 58.35
CA GLY A 2 -3.04 9.95 57.35
C GLY A 2 -3.57 10.16 55.94
N GLN A 3 -2.69 10.54 55.01
CA GLN A 3 -3.02 10.65 53.59
C GLN A 3 -3.31 9.26 53.04
N LYS A 4 -4.58 9.00 52.68
CA LYS A 4 -4.95 7.81 51.91
C LYS A 4 -4.34 7.92 50.52
N LYS A 5 -3.36 7.06 50.25
CA LYS A 5 -2.80 6.84 48.92
C LYS A 5 -3.92 6.24 48.05
N ILE A 6 -4.32 6.96 47.00
CA ILE A 6 -5.29 6.45 46.02
C ILE A 6 -4.58 5.33 45.25
N GLU A 7 -5.07 4.10 45.41
CA GLU A 7 -4.63 2.97 44.59
C GLU A 7 -5.13 3.21 43.16
N ILE A 8 -4.19 3.44 42.24
CA ILE A 8 -4.47 3.55 40.81
C ILE A 8 -4.69 2.12 40.33
N GLU A 9 -5.93 1.74 40.04
CA GLU A 9 -6.23 0.44 39.45
C GLU A 9 -5.37 0.20 38.20
N GLU A 10 -4.64 -0.91 38.21
CA GLU A 10 -3.77 -1.30 37.11
C GLU A 10 -4.61 -1.66 35.88
N LYS A 11 -4.56 -0.74 34.91
CA LYS A 11 -4.78 -0.97 33.46
C LYS A 11 -6.14 -1.58 33.12
N TRP A 12 -7.07 -0.70 32.74
CA TRP A 12 -8.25 -1.04 31.95
C TRP A 12 -7.87 -2.01 30.82
N HIS A 13 -8.35 -3.25 30.89
CA HIS A 13 -8.13 -4.25 29.86
C HIS A 13 -9.01 -3.89 28.67
N HIS A 14 -8.41 -3.31 27.64
CA HIS A 14 -9.14 -3.02 26.41
C HIS A 14 -9.74 -4.34 25.89
N PRO A 15 -11.05 -4.42 25.61
CA PRO A 15 -11.61 -5.61 25.00
C PRO A 15 -10.89 -5.87 23.66
N PRO A 16 -10.63 -7.13 23.31
CA PRO A 16 -9.92 -7.46 22.08
C PRO A 16 -10.55 -6.75 20.88
N THR A 17 -9.72 -6.25 19.96
CA THR A 17 -10.17 -5.45 18.82
C THR A 17 -11.23 -6.16 17.98
N SER A 18 -11.26 -7.49 17.98
CA SER A 18 -12.30 -8.32 17.35
C SER A 18 -13.72 -8.01 17.81
N ILE A 19 -13.91 -7.49 19.03
CA ILE A 19 -15.23 -7.09 19.55
C ILE A 19 -15.72 -5.79 18.88
N TYR A 20 -14.80 -4.94 18.43
CA TYR A 20 -15.11 -3.66 17.78
C TYR A 20 -14.77 -3.62 16.29
N GLU A 21 -14.22 -4.69 15.73
CA GLU A 21 -13.87 -4.80 14.30
C GLU A 21 -15.08 -4.44 13.40
N ASP A 22 -16.29 -4.81 13.82
CA ASP A 22 -17.53 -4.52 13.11
C ASP A 22 -18.12 -3.12 13.40
N ASN A 23 -17.59 -2.37 14.38
CA ASN A 23 -18.16 -1.10 14.86
C ASN A 23 -17.63 0.13 14.10
N TYR A 24 -16.51 -0.01 13.37
CA TYR A 24 -15.82 1.10 12.70
C TYR A 24 -16.08 1.20 11.18
N GLY A 25 -16.98 0.38 10.63
CA GLY A 25 -17.27 0.38 9.20
C GLY A 25 -18.51 1.19 8.81
N TYR A 26 -18.35 2.24 8.01
CA TYR A 26 -19.41 2.65 7.07
C TYR A 26 -19.26 1.75 5.83
N LEU A 27 -20.21 0.84 5.57
CA LEU A 27 -20.07 -0.12 4.47
C LEU A 27 -21.34 -0.22 3.62
N ALA A 28 -21.19 -0.83 2.45
CA ALA A 28 -22.21 -0.96 1.40
C ALA A 28 -23.58 -1.45 1.91
N ASN A 29 -23.62 -2.30 2.94
CA ASN A 29 -24.86 -2.81 3.56
C ASN A 29 -25.75 -1.70 4.14
N TYR A 30 -25.16 -0.57 4.56
CA TYR A 30 -25.91 0.58 5.09
C TYR A 30 -26.79 1.25 4.01
N TYR A 31 -26.33 1.26 2.77
CA TYR A 31 -27.03 1.90 1.64
C TYR A 31 -27.87 0.91 0.81
N GLN A 32 -27.79 -0.39 1.11
CA GLN A 32 -28.43 -1.42 0.29
C GLN A 32 -29.95 -1.25 0.15
N PRO A 33 -30.72 -0.91 1.21
CA PRO A 33 -32.17 -0.67 1.06
C PRO A 33 -32.50 0.47 0.11
N MET A 34 -31.62 1.47 0.01
CA MET A 34 -31.77 2.59 -0.93
C MET A 34 -31.53 2.14 -2.37
N LEU A 35 -30.47 1.35 -2.59
CA LEU A 35 -30.10 0.83 -3.90
C LEU A 35 -31.21 -0.10 -4.42
N ASP A 36 -31.69 -1.00 -3.59
CA ASP A 36 -32.78 -1.93 -3.91
C ASP A 36 -34.07 -1.16 -4.29
N TYR A 37 -34.36 -0.05 -3.60
CA TYR A 37 -35.49 0.82 -3.92
C TYR A 37 -35.31 1.57 -5.25
N MET A 38 -34.11 2.09 -5.52
CA MET A 38 -33.82 2.77 -6.79
C MET A 38 -33.97 1.80 -7.97
N ASP A 39 -33.45 0.58 -7.84
CA ASP A 39 -33.59 -0.46 -8.86
C ASP A 39 -35.05 -0.86 -9.08
N ALA A 40 -35.81 -1.04 -8.00
CA ALA A 40 -37.23 -1.37 -8.08
C ALA A 40 -38.01 -0.25 -8.79
N ARG A 41 -37.71 1.01 -8.47
CA ARG A 41 -38.31 2.19 -9.12
C ARG A 41 -37.98 2.25 -10.61
N ASP A 42 -36.73 2.03 -10.97
CA ASP A 42 -36.28 2.07 -12.36
C ASP A 42 -36.86 0.91 -13.19
N ARG A 43 -37.19 -0.22 -12.53
CA ARG A 43 -37.98 -1.33 -13.10
C ARG A 43 -39.50 -1.08 -13.14
N GLY A 44 -39.96 0.11 -12.77
CA GLY A 44 -41.36 0.52 -12.85
C GLY A 44 -42.24 0.08 -11.69
N ALA A 45 -41.65 -0.26 -10.53
CA ALA A 45 -42.44 -0.51 -9.32
C ALA A 45 -43.27 0.73 -8.95
N PRO A 46 -44.51 0.56 -8.45
CA PRO A 46 -45.32 1.68 -7.99
C PRO A 46 -44.57 2.46 -6.91
N ARG A 47 -44.72 3.79 -6.89
CA ARG A 47 -44.18 4.65 -5.83
C ARG A 47 -44.85 4.30 -4.49
N GLY A 48 -44.28 3.33 -3.78
CA GLY A 48 -44.68 2.89 -2.44
C GLY A 48 -43.97 3.68 -1.33
N GLU A 49 -43.95 3.11 -0.12
CA GLU A 49 -43.20 3.65 1.02
C GLU A 49 -41.69 3.64 0.76
N TYR A 50 -41.02 4.73 1.16
CA TYR A 50 -39.56 4.85 1.03
C TYR A 50 -38.86 3.81 1.91
N PRO A 51 -37.73 3.25 1.45
CA PRO A 51 -36.96 2.30 2.23
C PRO A 51 -36.45 2.95 3.51
N HIS A 52 -36.48 2.20 4.60
CA HIS A 52 -35.96 2.68 5.88
C HIS A 52 -34.43 2.81 5.82
N LEU A 53 -33.93 4.05 5.83
CA LEU A 53 -32.51 4.33 5.91
C LEU A 53 -32.04 4.26 7.37
N PRO A 54 -30.94 3.56 7.67
CA PRO A 54 -30.50 3.38 9.05
C PRO A 54 -30.04 4.71 9.63
N TRP A 55 -30.50 5.07 10.82
CA TRP A 55 -29.97 6.24 11.53
C TRP A 55 -28.58 5.93 12.10
N THR A 56 -27.82 6.97 12.45
CA THR A 56 -26.45 6.82 12.99
C THR A 56 -26.38 5.95 14.25
N ASN A 57 -27.43 5.96 15.06
CA ASN A 57 -27.62 5.13 16.26
C ASN A 57 -28.03 3.68 15.93
N GLU A 58 -28.53 3.40 14.73
CA GLU A 58 -28.92 2.05 14.30
C GLU A 58 -27.82 1.29 13.56
N ARG A 59 -26.65 1.93 13.40
CA ARG A 59 -25.44 1.34 12.80
C ARG A 59 -25.02 0.03 13.46
N GLY A 60 -25.22 -0.10 14.78
CA GLY A 60 -24.86 -1.29 15.55
C GLY A 60 -25.87 -2.44 15.43
N ARG A 61 -26.98 -2.26 14.71
CA ARG A 61 -27.95 -3.34 14.50
C ARG A 61 -27.36 -4.42 13.61
N ASP A 62 -27.70 -5.67 13.92
CA ASP A 62 -27.22 -6.85 13.21
C ASP A 62 -27.47 -6.80 11.69
N GLN A 63 -28.51 -6.09 11.27
CA GLN A 63 -28.95 -5.91 9.88
C GLN A 63 -27.91 -5.18 9.01
N TYR A 64 -27.16 -4.25 9.59
CA TYR A 64 -26.23 -3.36 8.87
C TYR A 64 -24.77 -3.72 9.12
N ARG A 65 -24.50 -4.87 9.75
CA ARG A 65 -23.15 -5.28 10.08
C ARG A 65 -22.30 -5.45 8.82
N PRO A 66 -21.02 -5.04 8.86
CA PRO A 66 -20.01 -5.34 7.84
C PRO A 66 -19.92 -6.81 7.42
N SER A 67 -20.18 -7.71 8.37
CA SER A 67 -20.11 -9.16 8.21
C SER A 67 -21.28 -9.75 7.41
N ASN A 68 -22.35 -8.99 7.18
CA ASN A 68 -23.48 -9.44 6.37
C ASN A 68 -23.10 -9.53 4.89
N LYS A 69 -23.68 -10.52 4.21
CA LYS A 69 -23.49 -10.71 2.77
C LYS A 69 -24.12 -9.53 2.01
N ILE A 70 -23.27 -8.70 1.41
CA ILE A 70 -23.66 -7.66 0.46
C ILE A 70 -24.34 -8.36 -0.73
N GLN A 71 -25.55 -7.94 -1.09
CA GLN A 71 -26.18 -8.39 -2.33
C GLN A 71 -25.41 -7.80 -3.51
N LYS A 72 -24.97 -8.66 -4.42
CA LYS A 72 -24.18 -8.27 -5.59
C LYS A 72 -25.04 -8.41 -6.82
N TYR A 73 -24.91 -7.45 -7.73
CA TYR A 73 -25.42 -7.60 -9.08
C TYR A 73 -24.71 -8.76 -9.78
N PRO A 74 -25.44 -9.61 -10.53
CA PRO A 74 -24.83 -10.63 -11.36
C PRO A 74 -23.91 -9.98 -12.40
N THR A 75 -22.81 -10.66 -12.73
CA THR A 75 -21.79 -10.14 -13.65
C THR A 75 -22.34 -9.77 -15.02
N ALA A 76 -23.37 -10.49 -15.49
CA ALA A 76 -24.08 -10.17 -16.72
C ALA A 76 -24.80 -8.81 -16.66
N GLU A 77 -25.46 -8.51 -15.54
CA GLU A 77 -26.19 -7.24 -15.33
C GLU A 77 -25.22 -6.08 -15.12
N LEU A 78 -24.12 -6.28 -14.38
CA LEU A 78 -23.04 -5.29 -14.26
C LEU A 78 -22.45 -4.92 -15.62
N ASN A 79 -22.21 -5.90 -16.48
CA ASN A 79 -21.71 -5.64 -17.83
C ASN A 79 -22.73 -4.88 -18.68
N ALA A 80 -24.03 -5.18 -18.55
CA ALA A 80 -25.09 -4.46 -19.26
C ALA A 80 -25.18 -3.00 -18.81
N LEU A 81 -25.22 -2.76 -17.49
CA LEU A 81 -25.22 -1.41 -16.91
C LEU A 81 -23.96 -0.63 -17.25
N ALA A 82 -22.79 -1.28 -17.23
CA ALA A 82 -21.53 -0.66 -17.63
C ALA A 82 -21.55 -0.16 -19.08
N VAL A 83 -22.11 -0.97 -19.99
CA VAL A 83 -22.24 -0.62 -21.41
C VAL A 83 -23.26 0.50 -21.60
N GLU A 84 -24.37 0.48 -20.87
CA GLU A 84 -25.37 1.56 -20.90
C GLU A 84 -24.80 2.88 -20.37
N ALA A 85 -24.13 2.84 -19.22
CA ALA A 85 -23.46 3.99 -18.62
C ALA A 85 -22.35 4.54 -19.52
N GLU A 86 -21.56 3.68 -20.16
CA GLU A 86 -20.56 4.07 -21.15
C GLU A 86 -21.20 4.77 -22.35
N ARG A 87 -22.30 4.24 -22.91
CA ARG A 87 -23.03 4.90 -24.00
C ARG A 87 -23.60 6.25 -23.58
N ALA A 88 -24.12 6.37 -22.36
CA ALA A 88 -24.61 7.63 -21.82
C ALA A 88 -23.45 8.64 -21.63
N ALA A 89 -22.33 8.21 -21.05
CA ALA A 89 -21.14 9.03 -20.86
C ALA A 89 -20.55 9.51 -22.20
N GLN A 90 -20.46 8.63 -23.21
CA GLN A 90 -20.00 8.99 -24.55
C GLN A 90 -20.94 9.98 -25.26
N ARG A 91 -22.26 9.87 -25.07
CA ARG A 91 -23.23 10.87 -25.57
C ARG A 91 -23.01 12.22 -24.90
N ASN A 92 -22.87 12.24 -23.58
CA ASN A 92 -22.64 13.47 -22.82
C ASN A 92 -21.29 14.11 -23.16
N LEU A 93 -20.26 13.29 -23.43
CA LEU A 93 -18.92 13.76 -23.82
C LEU A 93 -18.94 14.59 -25.13
N LYS A 94 -19.86 14.27 -26.05
CA LYS A 94 -20.03 15.03 -27.31
C LYS A 94 -20.61 16.43 -27.10
N HIS A 95 -21.24 16.69 -25.95
CA HIS A 95 -21.92 17.94 -25.63
C HIS A 95 -21.20 18.76 -24.56
N VAL A 96 -19.95 18.39 -24.21
CA VAL A 96 -19.17 19.16 -23.24
C VAL A 96 -18.80 20.52 -23.85
N PRO A 97 -19.17 21.65 -23.20
CA PRO A 97 -18.93 22.98 -23.74
C PRO A 97 -17.43 23.26 -23.92
N VAL A 98 -17.08 23.77 -25.09
CA VAL A 98 -15.70 23.99 -25.61
C VAL A 98 -14.87 24.98 -24.77
N GLY A 99 -15.48 25.66 -23.78
CA GLY A 99 -14.85 26.70 -22.97
C GLY A 99 -14.02 26.23 -21.76
N ILE A 100 -14.13 24.96 -21.36
CA ILE A 100 -13.27 24.41 -20.29
C ILE A 100 -11.95 24.01 -20.95
N LYS A 101 -10.90 24.83 -20.82
CA LYS A 101 -9.54 24.54 -21.31
C LYS A 101 -8.96 23.31 -20.60
N SER A 102 -9.43 22.13 -20.99
CA SER A 102 -8.94 20.83 -20.56
C SER A 102 -7.68 20.53 -21.36
N SER A 103 -6.54 20.36 -20.70
CA SER A 103 -5.32 19.84 -21.33
C SER A 103 -5.62 18.53 -22.07
N ASP A 104 -4.82 18.19 -23.07
CA ASP A 104 -5.02 16.93 -23.82
C ASP A 104 -4.94 15.71 -22.90
N PHE A 105 -4.17 15.80 -21.80
CA PHE A 105 -4.16 14.80 -20.73
C PHE A 105 -5.52 14.65 -20.03
N ALA A 106 -6.19 15.76 -19.71
CA ALA A 106 -7.51 15.72 -19.11
C ALA A 106 -8.57 15.18 -20.09
N LYS A 107 -8.45 15.47 -21.40
CA LYS A 107 -9.32 14.88 -22.45
C LYS A 107 -9.10 13.37 -22.56
N ILE A 108 -7.86 12.90 -22.55
CA ILE A 108 -7.54 11.47 -22.57
C ILE A 108 -8.12 10.77 -21.33
N LYS A 109 -8.00 11.39 -20.15
CA LYS A 109 -8.58 10.87 -18.91
C LYS A 109 -10.10 10.83 -18.93
N THR A 110 -10.77 11.85 -19.45
CA THR A 110 -12.25 11.84 -19.54
C THR A 110 -12.74 10.81 -20.55
N VAL A 111 -12.06 10.68 -21.70
CA VAL A 111 -12.33 9.61 -22.68
C VAL A 111 -12.11 8.23 -22.04
N GLN A 112 -10.99 8.03 -21.34
CA GLN A 112 -10.67 6.77 -20.66
C GLN A 112 -11.64 6.45 -19.52
N ALA A 113 -12.10 7.47 -18.78
CA ALA A 113 -13.11 7.33 -17.74
C ALA A 113 -14.50 6.99 -18.30
N SER A 114 -14.81 7.43 -19.53
CA SER A 114 -16.06 7.06 -20.20
C SER A 114 -16.13 5.58 -20.60
N ARG A 115 -14.99 4.89 -20.74
CA ARG A 115 -14.89 3.47 -21.14
C ARG A 115 -15.07 2.52 -19.97
N LEU A 116 -16.20 2.63 -19.29
CA LEU A 116 -16.48 1.87 -18.06
C LEU A 116 -16.49 0.35 -18.28
N SER A 117 -16.86 -0.13 -19.48
CA SER A 117 -16.88 -1.57 -19.77
C SER A 117 -15.48 -2.20 -19.83
N GLU A 118 -14.43 -1.44 -20.19
CA GLU A 118 -13.05 -1.94 -20.20
C GLU A 118 -12.53 -2.14 -18.77
N HIS A 119 -12.82 -1.20 -17.86
CA HIS A 119 -12.34 -1.25 -16.48
C HIS A 119 -13.06 -2.32 -15.65
N ILE A 120 -14.35 -2.54 -15.86
CA ILE A 120 -15.15 -3.54 -15.14
C ILE A 120 -14.80 -4.97 -15.57
N ARG A 121 -14.43 -5.18 -16.85
CA ARG A 121 -13.96 -6.50 -17.34
C ARG A 121 -12.60 -6.89 -16.77
N LEU A 122 -11.71 -5.92 -16.56
CA LEU A 122 -10.39 -6.15 -15.96
C LEU A 122 -10.48 -6.35 -14.44
N ALA A 123 -11.37 -5.60 -13.78
CA ALA A 123 -11.72 -5.78 -12.38
C ALA A 123 -12.82 -6.83 -12.22
N SER A 124 -12.63 -8.05 -12.75
CA SER A 124 -13.54 -9.16 -12.42
C SER A 124 -13.53 -9.34 -10.91
N VAL A 125 -14.53 -8.74 -10.28
CA VAL A 125 -14.74 -8.62 -8.84
C VAL A 125 -14.69 -10.00 -8.19
N ASP A 126 -15.03 -11.06 -8.93
CA ASP A 126 -14.95 -12.44 -8.47
C ASP A 126 -13.52 -12.96 -8.29
N LYS A 127 -12.56 -12.54 -9.12
CA LYS A 127 -11.15 -12.95 -8.99
C LYS A 127 -10.46 -12.21 -7.84
N GLU A 128 -10.64 -10.90 -7.75
CA GLU A 128 -10.08 -10.11 -6.64
C GLU A 128 -10.72 -10.47 -5.29
N ILE A 129 -12.01 -10.80 -5.25
CA ILE A 129 -12.67 -11.26 -4.02
C ILE A 129 -12.22 -12.68 -3.65
N LYS A 130 -12.05 -13.59 -4.61
CA LYS A 130 -11.47 -14.92 -4.33
C LYS A 130 -10.05 -14.79 -3.80
N ASP A 131 -9.23 -13.92 -4.38
CA ASP A 131 -7.86 -13.65 -3.90
C ASP A 131 -7.85 -12.97 -2.53
N SER A 132 -8.79 -12.05 -2.27
CA SER A 132 -8.98 -11.40 -0.97
C SER A 132 -9.40 -12.39 0.12
N LEU A 133 -10.39 -13.25 -0.17
CA LEU A 133 -10.84 -14.30 0.74
C LEU A 133 -9.74 -15.33 0.98
N ALA A 134 -8.99 -15.71 -0.06
CA ALA A 134 -7.81 -16.59 0.07
C ALA A 134 -6.72 -15.95 0.94
N ARG A 135 -6.44 -14.66 0.77
CA ARG A 135 -5.51 -13.90 1.63
C ARG A 135 -6.02 -13.81 3.06
N ARG A 136 -7.32 -13.63 3.27
CA ARG A 136 -7.94 -13.60 4.60
C ARG A 136 -7.81 -14.97 5.28
N SER A 137 -8.12 -16.07 4.59
CA SER A 137 -7.96 -17.42 5.13
C SER A 137 -6.51 -17.76 5.42
N LEU A 138 -5.56 -17.31 4.58
CA LEU A 138 -4.13 -17.46 4.82
C LEU A 138 -3.67 -16.67 6.06
N ARG A 139 -4.20 -15.46 6.29
CA ARG A 139 -3.92 -14.68 7.50
C ARG A 139 -4.49 -15.34 8.76
N THR A 140 -5.72 -15.84 8.71
CA THR A 140 -6.33 -16.56 9.84
C THR A 140 -5.54 -17.82 10.16
N ARG A 141 -5.08 -18.54 9.12
CA ARG A 141 -4.25 -19.73 9.26
C ARG A 141 -2.86 -19.41 9.81
N ALA A 142 -2.19 -18.36 9.32
CA ALA A 142 -0.92 -17.88 9.85
C ALA A 142 -1.04 -17.47 11.33
N ASN A 143 -2.13 -16.79 11.71
CA ASN A 143 -2.38 -16.45 13.11
C ASN A 143 -2.64 -17.68 13.99
N SER A 144 -3.30 -18.72 13.46
CA SER A 144 -3.45 -19.99 14.19
C SER A 144 -2.13 -20.77 14.27
N GLU A 145 -1.31 -20.76 13.22
CA GLU A 145 0.02 -21.40 13.19
C GLU A 145 1.00 -20.68 14.13
N SER A 146 0.99 -19.35 14.19
CA SER A 146 1.75 -18.58 15.19
C SER A 146 1.29 -18.89 16.62
N ARG A 147 -0.02 -19.01 16.89
CA ARG A 147 -0.52 -19.42 18.22
C ARG A 147 -0.10 -20.84 18.61
N MET A 148 0.02 -21.75 17.64
CA MET A 148 0.51 -23.11 17.88
C MET A 148 2.03 -23.13 18.09
N ALA A 149 2.79 -22.30 17.37
CA ALA A 149 4.23 -22.12 17.58
C ALA A 149 4.54 -21.49 18.96
N ASP A 150 3.73 -20.52 19.40
CA ASP A 150 3.84 -19.93 20.74
C ASP A 150 3.48 -20.95 21.84
N TYR A 151 2.56 -21.88 21.56
CA TYR A 151 2.24 -22.99 22.45
C TYR A 151 3.37 -24.04 22.50
N GLU A 152 3.99 -24.37 21.37
CA GLU A 152 5.18 -25.25 21.31
C GLU A 152 6.41 -24.64 22.02
N LEU A 153 6.55 -23.31 22.01
CA LEU A 153 7.62 -22.60 22.73
C LEU A 153 7.38 -22.53 24.26
N SER A 154 6.16 -22.83 24.72
CA SER A 154 5.79 -22.83 26.14
C SER A 154 6.04 -24.16 26.86
N VAL A 155 6.51 -25.19 26.15
CA VAL A 155 7.02 -26.42 26.77
C VAL A 155 8.29 -26.07 27.57
N PRO A 156 8.39 -26.39 28.87
CA PRO A 156 9.50 -25.96 29.71
C PRO A 156 10.84 -26.46 29.18
N LEU A 157 11.65 -25.54 28.66
CA LEU A 157 13.02 -25.73 28.19
C LEU A 157 14.01 -25.95 29.36
N SER A 158 13.60 -26.67 30.41
CA SER A 158 14.38 -26.88 31.64
C SER A 158 15.34 -28.08 31.57
N SER A 159 15.36 -28.85 30.49
CA SER A 159 16.18 -30.07 30.37
C SER A 159 17.41 -29.97 29.45
N LEU A 160 17.74 -28.81 28.86
CA LEU A 160 18.90 -28.72 27.97
C LEU A 160 19.66 -27.38 28.05
N ALA A 161 20.05 -26.96 29.25
CA ALA A 161 20.94 -25.82 29.44
C ALA A 161 22.43 -26.22 29.25
N ARG A 162 22.87 -26.39 27.99
CA ARG A 162 24.27 -26.12 27.63
C ARG A 162 24.33 -24.76 26.94
N LYS A 163 25.01 -23.80 27.58
CA LYS A 163 25.23 -22.43 27.07
C LYS A 163 25.91 -22.48 25.68
N PRO A 164 25.36 -21.82 24.63
CA PRO A 164 26.15 -21.44 23.47
C PRO A 164 26.67 -20.02 23.68
N GLN A 165 27.93 -19.90 24.09
CA GLN A 165 28.69 -18.67 23.88
C GLN A 165 29.20 -18.67 22.43
N ILE A 166 28.40 -18.24 21.46
CA ILE A 166 28.84 -17.65 20.17
C ILE A 166 27.59 -16.99 19.58
N LEU A 167 27.27 -15.75 19.97
CA LEU A 167 26.44 -14.84 19.16
C LEU A 167 26.81 -13.38 19.50
N HIS A 168 28.10 -13.09 19.45
CA HIS A 168 28.57 -11.72 19.35
C HIS A 168 29.72 -11.71 18.36
N ASN A 169 29.39 -11.55 17.07
CA ASN A 169 30.23 -11.08 15.95
C ASN A 169 29.53 -11.39 14.61
N VAL A 170 28.35 -10.83 14.37
CA VAL A 170 27.71 -10.84 13.03
C VAL A 170 28.34 -9.78 12.10
N SER A 171 29.28 -8.99 12.60
CA SER A 171 30.05 -8.00 11.85
C SER A 171 31.47 -8.49 11.56
N LYS A 172 31.62 -9.41 10.58
CA LYS A 172 32.83 -9.66 9.76
C LYS A 172 32.65 -10.88 8.84
N ILE A 173 31.69 -10.84 7.92
CA ILE A 173 31.73 -11.74 6.76
C ILE A 173 32.72 -11.12 5.77
N LYS A 174 33.99 -11.55 5.83
CA LYS A 174 35.00 -11.17 4.83
C LYS A 174 34.69 -11.91 3.53
N SER A 175 34.91 -11.25 2.38
CA SER A 175 34.70 -11.90 1.08
C SER A 175 35.60 -13.15 0.94
N ILE A 176 35.14 -14.14 0.17
CA ILE A 176 35.87 -15.38 -0.12
C ILE A 176 37.30 -15.10 -0.64
N ALA A 177 37.49 -14.01 -1.40
CA ALA A 177 38.81 -13.58 -1.86
C ALA A 177 39.73 -13.15 -0.70
N SER A 178 39.18 -12.49 0.33
CA SER A 178 39.95 -12.12 1.53
C SER A 178 40.30 -13.33 2.38
N ILE A 179 39.46 -14.37 2.41
CA ILE A 179 39.74 -15.63 3.11
C ILE A 179 40.83 -16.41 2.36
N LYS A 180 40.74 -16.50 1.04
CA LYS A 180 41.78 -17.12 0.18
C LYS A 180 43.15 -16.45 0.37
N ASN A 181 43.20 -15.12 0.36
CA ASN A 181 44.45 -14.39 0.55
C ASN A 181 45.02 -14.56 1.96
N GLN A 182 44.16 -14.69 2.97
CA GLN A 182 44.58 -14.94 4.35
C GLN A 182 45.13 -16.37 4.51
N PHE A 183 44.50 -17.37 3.88
CA PHE A 183 45.05 -18.72 3.83
C PHE A 183 46.39 -18.74 3.11
N LEU A 184 46.51 -18.17 1.91
CA LEU A 184 47.79 -18.12 1.19
C LEU A 184 48.89 -17.41 1.99
N PHE A 185 48.55 -16.37 2.75
CA PHE A 185 49.48 -15.69 3.64
C PHE A 185 49.91 -16.59 4.81
N GLU A 186 48.99 -17.34 5.42
CA GLU A 186 49.28 -18.30 6.49
C GLU A 186 50.08 -19.51 5.98
N THR A 187 49.79 -20.02 4.77
CA THR A 187 50.57 -21.11 4.14
C THR A 187 52.00 -20.66 3.85
N ASN A 188 52.18 -19.48 3.25
CA ASN A 188 53.52 -18.94 2.99
C ASN A 188 54.29 -18.63 4.28
N ARG A 189 53.58 -18.21 5.35
CA ARG A 189 54.20 -18.00 6.66
C ARG A 189 54.63 -19.30 7.32
N ASN A 190 53.91 -20.40 7.11
CA ASN A 190 54.29 -21.71 7.63
C ASN A 190 55.43 -22.34 6.82
N LEU A 191 55.42 -22.20 5.49
CA LEU A 191 56.54 -22.60 4.63
C LEU A 191 57.84 -21.86 4.98
N ASN A 192 57.75 -20.58 5.38
CA ASN A 192 58.93 -19.82 5.84
C ASN A 192 59.33 -20.10 7.31
N LYS A 193 58.49 -20.77 8.10
CA LYS A 193 58.83 -21.18 9.47
C LYS A 193 59.51 -22.55 9.50
N ASP A 194 59.12 -23.43 8.58
CA ASP A 194 59.73 -24.74 8.39
C ASP A 194 60.95 -24.56 7.47
N ASN A 195 62.05 -24.09 8.04
CA ASN A 195 63.32 -23.84 7.36
C ASN A 195 63.96 -25.17 6.91
N VAL A 196 63.32 -25.89 5.99
CA VAL A 196 63.83 -27.10 5.34
C VAL A 196 64.48 -26.67 4.04
N ASP A 197 65.72 -26.21 4.18
CA ASP A 197 66.67 -26.12 3.07
C ASP A 197 66.96 -27.54 2.57
N ILE A 198 66.25 -28.02 1.55
CA ILE A 198 66.79 -29.10 0.71
C ILE A 198 67.68 -28.44 -0.34
N LYS A 199 68.96 -28.29 -0.01
CA LYS A 199 70.00 -27.98 -0.99
C LYS A 199 70.14 -29.15 -1.96
N VAL A 200 69.41 -29.10 -3.07
CA VAL A 200 69.65 -29.95 -4.25
C VAL A 200 70.78 -29.31 -5.05
N GLY A 201 72.00 -29.50 -4.57
CA GLY A 201 73.22 -28.99 -5.19
C GLY A 201 74.38 -29.23 -4.24
N ASP A 202 75.37 -30.01 -4.69
CA ASP A 202 76.66 -30.34 -4.04
C ASP A 202 76.90 -31.80 -3.63
N TYR A 203 76.14 -32.77 -4.16
CA TYR A 203 76.48 -34.22 -4.03
C TYR A 203 76.62 -34.95 -5.38
N TRP A 204 77.16 -34.29 -6.40
CA TRP A 204 77.52 -34.92 -7.69
C TRP A 204 78.96 -34.62 -8.11
N GLY A 205 79.90 -34.76 -7.18
CA GLY A 205 81.33 -34.63 -7.48
C GLY A 205 82.16 -35.60 -6.66
N ARG A 206 82.79 -36.58 -7.32
CA ARG A 206 83.74 -37.59 -6.80
C ARG A 206 83.14 -38.85 -6.17
N GLN A 207 82.58 -39.74 -6.97
CA GLN A 207 82.74 -41.20 -6.83
C GLN A 207 82.25 -41.88 -8.12
N GLY A 208 82.75 -41.42 -9.28
CA GLY A 208 82.23 -41.84 -10.60
C GLY A 208 82.99 -42.96 -11.29
N TYR A 209 84.07 -43.51 -10.71
CA TYR A 209 84.99 -44.38 -11.46
C TYR A 209 85.29 -45.75 -10.83
N TYR A 210 84.68 -46.11 -9.70
CA TYR A 210 84.89 -47.44 -9.08
C TYR A 210 83.60 -48.22 -8.77
N ALA A 211 82.41 -47.66 -9.04
CA ALA A 211 81.13 -48.36 -8.81
C ALA A 211 80.71 -49.24 -10.00
N ASP A 212 81.14 -48.91 -11.21
CA ASP A 212 80.61 -49.54 -12.44
C ASP A 212 81.20 -50.95 -12.69
N GLU A 213 82.45 -51.19 -12.29
CA GLU A 213 83.08 -52.53 -12.35
C GLU A 213 82.61 -53.45 -11.23
N ALA A 214 82.36 -52.92 -10.03
CA ALA A 214 81.82 -53.70 -8.92
C ALA A 214 80.40 -54.18 -9.21
N ILE A 215 79.56 -53.35 -9.84
CA ILE A 215 78.20 -53.71 -10.24
C ILE A 215 78.21 -54.75 -11.37
N LYS A 216 79.12 -54.64 -12.35
CA LYS A 216 79.29 -55.63 -13.43
C LYS A 216 79.80 -56.99 -12.91
N TYR A 217 80.73 -56.99 -11.95
CA TYR A 217 81.22 -58.23 -11.34
C TYR A 217 80.18 -58.88 -10.43
N HIS A 218 79.37 -58.08 -9.72
CA HIS A 218 78.32 -58.62 -8.86
C HIS A 218 77.15 -59.21 -9.67
N GLY A 219 76.77 -58.57 -10.79
CA GLY A 219 75.76 -59.08 -11.71
C GLY A 219 76.17 -60.39 -12.40
N THR A 220 77.43 -60.51 -12.82
CA THR A 220 77.93 -61.74 -13.47
C THR A 220 78.09 -62.93 -12.51
N VAL A 221 78.34 -62.68 -11.22
CA VAL A 221 78.37 -63.72 -10.19
C VAL A 221 76.96 -64.14 -9.75
N GLN A 222 76.00 -63.22 -9.72
CA GLN A 222 74.58 -63.55 -9.50
C GLN A 222 74.00 -64.39 -10.65
N ASP A 223 74.29 -64.05 -11.90
CA ASP A 223 73.83 -64.83 -13.07
C ASP A 223 74.41 -66.26 -13.08
N LYS A 224 75.69 -66.43 -12.72
CA LYS A 224 76.30 -67.77 -12.62
C LYS A 224 75.77 -68.59 -11.43
N ARG A 225 75.38 -67.94 -10.33
CA ARG A 225 74.81 -68.60 -9.14
C ARG A 225 73.33 -68.99 -9.36
N LEU A 226 72.59 -68.21 -10.15
CA LEU A 226 71.24 -68.54 -10.62
C LEU A 226 71.25 -69.63 -11.71
N GLY A 227 72.26 -69.65 -12.59
CA GLY A 227 72.40 -70.67 -13.63
C GLY A 227 72.66 -72.09 -13.12
N PHE A 228 73.32 -72.26 -11.96
CA PHE A 228 73.64 -73.59 -11.41
C PHE A 228 72.55 -74.15 -10.49
N THR A 229 71.65 -73.31 -9.96
CA THR A 229 70.54 -73.73 -9.08
C THR A 229 69.21 -73.92 -9.80
N SER A 230 69.15 -73.57 -11.09
CA SER A 230 67.94 -73.55 -11.91
C SER A 230 67.79 -74.76 -12.86
N GLN A 231 68.33 -75.94 -12.55
CA GLN A 231 68.06 -77.14 -13.38
C GLN A 231 67.04 -78.10 -12.74
N ASN A 232 66.76 -78.00 -11.43
CA ASN A 232 65.91 -78.96 -10.70
C ASN A 232 64.63 -78.38 -10.04
N TYR A 233 64.27 -77.12 -10.30
CA TYR A 233 63.04 -76.48 -9.78
C TYR A 233 62.21 -75.74 -10.85
N VAL A 234 62.47 -75.97 -12.15
CA VAL A 234 61.97 -75.11 -13.25
C VAL A 234 60.52 -75.37 -13.68
N THR A 235 59.84 -76.40 -13.18
CA THR A 235 58.48 -76.72 -13.65
C THR A 235 57.34 -76.17 -12.79
N ASP A 236 57.57 -75.89 -11.50
CA ASP A 236 56.50 -75.42 -10.62
C ASP A 236 56.44 -73.88 -10.49
N ASP A 237 57.58 -73.18 -10.57
CA ASP A 237 57.60 -71.71 -10.47
C ASP A 237 56.91 -71.02 -11.67
N VAL A 238 57.04 -71.56 -12.89
CA VAL A 238 56.39 -70.98 -14.09
C VAL A 238 54.87 -71.12 -14.05
N LYS A 239 54.36 -72.14 -13.34
CA LYS A 239 52.93 -72.46 -13.21
C LYS A 239 52.18 -71.40 -12.39
N TYR A 240 52.81 -70.86 -11.35
CA TYR A 240 52.20 -69.87 -10.46
C TYR A 240 52.64 -68.43 -10.77
N VAL A 241 53.85 -68.23 -11.29
CA VAL A 241 54.37 -66.88 -11.61
C VAL A 241 53.64 -66.23 -12.78
N ARG A 242 53.26 -66.97 -13.83
CA ARG A 242 52.53 -66.39 -14.98
C ARG A 242 51.12 -65.88 -14.60
N PRO A 243 50.28 -66.65 -13.87
CA PRO A 243 49.01 -66.15 -13.35
C PRO A 243 49.15 -64.95 -12.40
N ILE A 244 50.18 -64.93 -11.55
CA ILE A 244 50.44 -63.80 -10.66
C ILE A 244 50.82 -62.55 -11.45
N GLN A 245 51.67 -62.67 -12.48
CA GLN A 245 52.04 -61.56 -13.34
C GLN A 245 50.88 -61.06 -14.23
N SER A 246 49.94 -61.94 -14.62
CA SER A 246 48.72 -61.51 -15.30
C SER A 246 47.77 -60.80 -14.35
N LEU A 247 47.56 -61.33 -13.15
CA LEU A 247 46.74 -60.69 -12.11
C LEU A 247 47.32 -59.33 -11.70
N GLN A 248 48.64 -59.21 -11.58
CA GLN A 248 49.30 -57.95 -11.29
C GLN A 248 49.08 -56.92 -12.42
N ARG A 249 49.15 -57.34 -13.68
CA ARG A 249 48.86 -56.48 -14.83
C ARG A 249 47.38 -56.09 -14.92
N GLU A 250 46.48 -56.98 -14.57
CA GLU A 250 45.06 -56.67 -14.46
C GLU A 250 44.79 -55.71 -13.31
N LEU A 251 45.40 -55.92 -12.14
CA LEU A 251 45.23 -55.06 -10.98
C LEU A 251 45.75 -53.65 -11.24
N THR A 252 46.93 -53.51 -11.85
CA THR A 252 47.44 -52.18 -12.27
C THR A 252 46.59 -51.58 -13.38
N GLY A 253 46.05 -52.39 -14.28
CA GLY A 253 45.09 -51.95 -15.29
C GLY A 253 43.78 -51.45 -14.69
N PHE A 254 43.25 -52.11 -13.66
CA PHE A 254 42.07 -51.68 -12.92
C PHE A 254 42.34 -50.43 -12.10
N GLU A 255 43.49 -50.35 -11.45
CA GLU A 255 43.92 -49.17 -10.70
C GLU A 255 44.04 -47.95 -11.62
N ASN A 256 44.70 -48.09 -12.77
CA ASN A 256 44.81 -47.01 -13.77
C ASN A 256 43.46 -46.59 -14.36
N LYS A 257 42.53 -47.53 -14.55
CA LYS A 257 41.16 -47.19 -14.98
C LYS A 257 40.39 -46.49 -13.87
N ALA A 258 40.53 -46.94 -12.63
CA ALA A 258 39.86 -46.34 -11.48
C ALA A 258 40.36 -44.90 -11.23
N THR A 259 41.67 -44.66 -11.33
CA THR A 259 42.24 -43.31 -11.21
C THR A 259 41.80 -42.42 -12.36
N HIS A 260 41.82 -42.91 -13.61
CA HIS A 260 41.33 -42.15 -14.76
C HIS A 260 39.86 -41.75 -14.61
N LEU A 261 38.98 -42.69 -14.22
CA LEU A 261 37.56 -42.40 -14.00
C LEU A 261 37.34 -41.40 -12.86
N PHE A 262 38.13 -41.49 -11.79
CA PHE A 262 38.07 -40.53 -10.69
C PHE A 262 38.51 -39.13 -11.14
N ASP A 263 39.60 -39.02 -11.88
CA ASP A 263 40.11 -37.75 -12.41
C ASP A 263 39.11 -37.12 -13.40
N GLU A 264 38.49 -37.94 -14.26
CA GLU A 264 37.47 -37.48 -15.20
C GLU A 264 36.21 -36.98 -14.48
N ASN A 265 35.71 -37.73 -13.48
CA ASN A 265 34.61 -37.29 -12.63
C ASN A 265 34.94 -36.03 -11.82
N SER A 266 36.17 -35.91 -11.32
CA SER A 266 36.65 -34.72 -10.60
C SER A 266 36.67 -33.49 -11.52
N LYS A 267 37.18 -33.64 -12.74
CA LYS A 267 37.16 -32.57 -13.75
C LYS A 267 35.73 -32.18 -14.13
N GLN A 268 34.88 -33.17 -14.38
CA GLN A 268 33.47 -32.95 -14.74
C GLN A 268 32.72 -32.19 -13.63
N THR A 269 32.85 -32.63 -12.38
CA THR A 269 32.23 -31.95 -11.23
C THR A 269 32.79 -30.54 -11.02
N SER A 270 34.10 -30.32 -11.23
CA SER A 270 34.69 -28.98 -11.20
C SER A 270 34.10 -28.05 -12.26
N ILE A 271 33.92 -28.52 -13.50
CA ILE A 271 33.30 -27.76 -14.59
C ILE A 271 31.84 -27.42 -14.25
N GLU A 272 31.09 -28.39 -13.71
CA GLU A 272 29.71 -28.17 -13.28
C GLU A 272 29.60 -27.12 -12.18
N ILE A 273 30.50 -27.15 -11.19
CA ILE A 273 30.58 -26.13 -10.13
C ILE A 273 30.86 -24.75 -10.72
N GLU A 274 31.81 -24.64 -11.66
CA GLU A 274 32.12 -23.37 -12.32
C GLU A 274 30.93 -22.82 -13.12
N GLN A 275 30.22 -23.69 -13.86
CA GLN A 275 29.02 -23.30 -14.61
C GLN A 275 27.88 -22.85 -13.68
N LEU A 276 27.65 -23.57 -12.58
CA LEU A 276 26.65 -23.19 -11.57
C LEU A 276 27.01 -21.85 -10.92
N ASN A 277 28.27 -21.66 -10.54
CA ASN A 277 28.75 -20.39 -9.98
C ASN A 277 28.57 -19.22 -10.97
N ALA A 278 28.89 -19.42 -12.25
CA ALA A 278 28.69 -18.41 -13.28
C ALA A 278 27.21 -18.01 -13.40
N ARG A 279 26.30 -18.99 -13.42
CA ARG A 279 24.84 -18.74 -13.48
C ARG A 279 24.34 -18.01 -12.24
N VAL A 280 24.82 -18.37 -11.05
CA VAL A 280 24.44 -17.70 -9.79
C VAL A 280 24.91 -16.24 -9.81
N VAL A 281 26.15 -15.97 -10.22
CA VAL A 281 26.68 -14.60 -10.33
C VAL A 281 25.91 -13.78 -11.37
N GLU A 282 25.56 -14.37 -12.51
CA GLU A 282 24.74 -13.71 -13.53
C GLU A 282 23.32 -13.39 -13.01
N ALA A 283 22.69 -14.34 -12.31
CA ALA A 283 21.39 -14.12 -11.69
C ALA A 283 21.44 -13.03 -10.60
N GLU A 284 22.47 -13.04 -9.76
CA GLU A 284 22.67 -12.03 -8.72
C GLU A 284 22.90 -10.64 -9.31
N THR A 285 23.72 -10.53 -10.36
CA THR A 285 24.00 -9.23 -11.00
C THR A 285 22.75 -8.66 -11.65
N LYS A 286 21.97 -9.48 -12.37
CA LYS A 286 20.66 -9.08 -12.92
C LYS A 286 19.69 -8.64 -11.82
N LEU A 287 19.61 -9.38 -10.72
CA LEU A 287 18.75 -9.02 -9.60
C LEU A 287 19.20 -7.69 -8.96
N LYS A 288 20.50 -7.50 -8.74
CA LYS A 288 21.06 -6.25 -8.21
C LYS A 288 20.76 -5.06 -9.13
N THR A 289 20.84 -5.24 -10.45
CA THR A 289 20.47 -4.17 -11.41
C THR A 289 18.99 -3.84 -11.37
N GLU A 290 18.11 -4.85 -11.28
CA GLU A 290 16.67 -4.61 -11.18
C GLU A 290 16.29 -3.93 -9.86
N VAL A 291 16.84 -4.39 -8.73
CA VAL A 291 16.61 -3.78 -7.42
C VAL A 291 17.07 -2.32 -7.41
N THR A 292 18.24 -2.00 -7.97
CA THR A 292 18.72 -0.62 -8.05
C THR A 292 17.85 0.26 -8.96
N ARG A 293 17.34 -0.29 -10.07
CA ARG A 293 16.39 0.41 -10.95
C ARG A 293 15.06 0.69 -10.25
N ILE A 294 14.49 -0.30 -9.56
CA ILE A 294 13.26 -0.15 -8.78
C ILE A 294 13.47 0.87 -7.67
N LYS A 295 14.58 0.81 -6.93
CA LYS A 295 14.92 1.78 -5.89
C LYS A 295 14.96 3.21 -6.44
N LYS A 296 15.62 3.45 -7.57
CA LYS A 296 15.64 4.78 -8.21
C LYS A 296 14.25 5.25 -8.62
N LYS A 297 13.42 4.36 -9.18
CA LYS A 297 12.04 4.68 -9.54
C LYS A 297 11.21 5.04 -8.31
N LEU A 298 11.32 4.27 -7.23
CA LEU A 298 10.63 4.56 -5.97
C LEU A 298 11.08 5.90 -5.36
N GLN A 299 12.39 6.19 -5.39
CA GLN A 299 12.90 7.46 -4.91
C GLN A 299 12.32 8.65 -5.70
N ALA A 300 12.26 8.54 -7.03
CA ALA A 300 11.65 9.57 -7.87
C ALA A 300 10.15 9.75 -7.58
N THR A 301 9.41 8.65 -7.40
CA THR A 301 7.99 8.75 -7.03
C THR A 301 7.78 9.37 -5.66
N ILE A 302 8.68 9.10 -4.69
CA ILE A 302 8.61 9.72 -3.37
C ILE A 302 8.82 11.23 -3.50
N THR A 303 9.84 11.68 -4.23
CA THR A 303 10.11 13.11 -4.41
C THR A 303 8.98 13.84 -5.14
N ASP A 304 8.36 13.20 -6.14
CA ASP A 304 7.22 13.78 -6.86
C ASP A 304 5.99 13.90 -5.94
N LEU A 305 5.76 12.89 -5.09
CA LEU A 305 4.67 12.90 -4.11
C LEU A 305 4.91 13.95 -3.01
N GLU A 306 6.14 14.10 -2.54
CA GLU A 306 6.53 15.15 -1.59
C GLU A 306 6.28 16.54 -2.16
N LEU A 307 6.71 16.80 -3.40
CA LEU A 307 6.45 18.07 -4.09
C LEU A 307 4.94 18.32 -4.24
N SER A 308 4.19 17.30 -4.67
CA SER A 308 2.73 17.41 -4.83
C SER A 308 2.03 17.68 -3.49
N LEU A 309 2.51 17.07 -2.41
CA LEU A 309 2.00 17.27 -1.06
C LEU A 309 2.27 18.70 -0.59
N ASP A 310 3.48 19.23 -0.84
CA ASP A 310 3.84 20.61 -0.52
C ASP A 310 2.96 21.63 -1.26
N VAL A 311 2.70 21.41 -2.55
CA VAL A 311 1.80 22.26 -3.34
C VAL A 311 0.37 22.19 -2.79
N ALA A 312 -0.12 20.98 -2.49
CA ALA A 312 -1.45 20.80 -1.91
C ALA A 312 -1.58 21.48 -0.53
N ASN A 313 -0.55 21.41 0.31
CA ASN A 313 -0.51 22.06 1.61
C ASN A 313 -0.48 23.59 1.50
N LYS A 314 0.31 24.14 0.57
CA LYS A 314 0.32 25.59 0.28
C LYS A 314 -1.05 26.07 -0.17
N ASN A 315 -1.66 25.37 -1.13
CA ASN A 315 -3.00 25.69 -1.62
C ASN A 315 -4.06 25.61 -0.50
N ASN A 316 -3.99 24.58 0.36
CA ASN A 316 -4.90 24.45 1.50
C ASN A 316 -4.74 25.64 2.46
N LEU A 317 -3.51 26.04 2.78
CA LEU A 317 -3.25 27.20 3.64
C LEU A 317 -3.79 28.51 3.03
N GLU A 318 -3.65 28.70 1.71
CA GLU A 318 -4.22 29.84 1.00
C GLU A 318 -5.75 29.83 1.04
N LEU A 319 -6.39 28.68 0.77
CA LEU A 319 -7.84 28.53 0.86
C LEU A 319 -8.36 28.81 2.27
N GLN A 320 -7.66 28.36 3.31
CA GLN A 320 -8.01 28.68 4.70
C GLN A 320 -7.96 30.19 4.98
N LYS A 321 -6.99 30.92 4.43
CA LYS A 321 -6.94 32.38 4.55
C LYS A 321 -8.14 33.04 3.86
N VAL A 322 -8.50 32.57 2.66
CA VAL A 322 -9.68 33.05 1.92
C VAL A 322 -10.96 32.79 2.71
N VAL A 323 -11.14 31.59 3.25
CA VAL A 323 -12.31 31.23 4.07
C VAL A 323 -12.42 32.14 5.30
N LYS A 324 -11.31 32.40 6.01
CA LYS A 324 -11.31 33.33 7.16
C LYS A 324 -11.71 34.74 6.74
N LYS A 325 -11.21 35.24 5.61
CA LYS A 325 -11.57 36.56 5.07
C LYS A 325 -13.05 36.63 4.71
N GLN A 326 -13.58 35.63 4.02
CA GLN A 326 -14.99 35.57 3.64
C GLN A 326 -15.90 35.45 4.86
N SER A 327 -15.49 34.66 5.87
CA SER A 327 -16.23 34.56 7.14
C SER A 327 -16.30 35.89 7.86
N LEU A 328 -15.23 36.70 7.87
CA LEU A 328 -15.25 38.03 8.45
C LEU A 328 -16.20 38.96 7.69
N GLN A 329 -16.13 38.96 6.35
CA GLN A 329 -17.00 39.77 5.49
C GLN A 329 -18.48 39.42 5.67
N LEU A 330 -18.81 38.14 5.86
CA LEU A 330 -20.18 37.70 6.16
C LEU A 330 -20.67 38.27 7.49
N THR A 331 -19.84 38.23 8.54
CA THR A 331 -20.20 38.81 9.84
C THR A 331 -20.41 40.33 9.76
N GLU A 332 -19.56 41.05 9.02
CA GLU A 332 -19.73 42.49 8.77
C GLU A 332 -21.04 42.77 8.02
N LEU A 333 -21.33 41.99 6.97
CA LEU A 333 -22.56 42.15 6.19
C LEU A 333 -23.81 41.83 7.01
N GLN A 334 -23.75 40.82 7.88
CA GLN A 334 -24.81 40.49 8.83
C GLN A 334 -25.08 41.68 9.77
N ALA A 335 -24.03 42.29 10.34
CA ALA A 335 -24.17 43.46 11.20
C ALA A 335 -24.76 44.67 10.46
N HIS A 336 -24.38 44.89 9.21
CA HIS A 336 -24.98 45.93 8.36
C HIS A 336 -26.46 45.67 8.08
N TYR A 337 -26.82 44.41 7.81
CA TYR A 337 -28.22 44.02 7.60
C TYR A 337 -29.08 44.30 8.84
N ASP A 338 -28.60 43.91 10.02
CA ASP A 338 -29.31 44.13 11.28
C ASP A 338 -29.53 45.62 11.57
N GLU A 339 -28.54 46.49 11.29
CA GLU A 339 -28.69 47.94 11.45
C GLU A 339 -29.67 48.54 10.43
N ILE A 340 -29.65 48.11 9.16
CA ILE A 340 -30.62 48.55 8.16
C ILE A 340 -32.04 48.13 8.57
N GLN A 341 -32.21 46.91 9.07
CA GLN A 341 -33.51 46.42 9.55
C GLN A 341 -34.01 47.25 10.74
N ARG A 342 -33.11 47.64 11.66
CA ARG A 342 -33.43 48.55 12.77
C ARG A 342 -33.84 49.94 12.26
N GLN A 343 -33.11 50.51 11.30
CA GLN A 343 -33.44 51.80 10.70
C GLN A 343 -34.77 51.76 9.94
N LEU A 344 -35.06 50.66 9.26
CA LEU A 344 -36.35 50.43 8.60
C LEU A 344 -37.49 50.43 9.60
N ALA A 345 -37.36 49.74 10.73
CA ALA A 345 -38.38 49.74 11.78
C ALA A 345 -38.67 51.16 12.29
N VAL A 346 -37.62 51.95 12.55
CA VAL A 346 -37.76 53.35 12.99
C VAL A 346 -38.46 54.21 11.94
N THR A 347 -38.14 54.06 10.66
CA THR A 347 -38.78 54.85 9.60
C THR A 347 -40.25 54.44 9.38
N LEU A 348 -40.59 53.16 9.53
CA LEU A 348 -41.98 52.69 9.51
C LEU A 348 -42.80 53.25 10.67
N ASP A 349 -42.23 53.32 11.88
CA ASP A 349 -42.89 53.94 13.03
C ASP A 349 -43.12 55.44 12.80
N GLN A 350 -42.13 56.16 12.27
CA GLN A 350 -42.27 57.57 11.91
C GLN A 350 -43.33 57.78 10.82
N LEU A 351 -43.37 56.91 9.82
CA LEU A 351 -44.39 56.93 8.77
C LEU A 351 -45.78 56.75 9.38
N ALA A 352 -45.97 55.77 10.27
CA ALA A 352 -47.24 55.54 10.96
C ALA A 352 -47.71 56.77 11.76
N VAL A 353 -46.80 57.45 12.47
CA VAL A 353 -47.10 58.70 13.18
C VAL A 353 -47.52 59.80 12.20
N SER A 354 -46.79 59.97 11.10
CA SER A 354 -47.11 60.96 10.05
C SER A 354 -48.46 60.69 9.39
N THR A 355 -48.77 59.43 9.08
CA THR A 355 -50.07 59.02 8.53
C THR A 355 -51.21 59.34 9.48
N ARG A 356 -51.08 59.06 10.79
CA ARG A 356 -52.09 59.44 11.79
C ARG A 356 -52.28 60.95 11.87
N LYS A 357 -51.19 61.73 11.82
CA LYS A 357 -51.24 63.19 11.80
C LYS A 357 -51.99 63.71 10.55
N ASN A 358 -51.70 63.16 9.38
CA ASN A 358 -52.40 63.51 8.15
C ASN A 358 -53.89 63.16 8.20
N GLN A 359 -54.26 62.02 8.80
CA GLN A 359 -55.66 61.65 9.01
C GLN A 359 -56.39 62.66 9.91
N SER A 360 -55.78 63.08 11.03
CA SER A 360 -56.32 64.13 11.91
C SER A 360 -56.53 65.45 11.16
N LEU A 361 -55.52 65.92 10.43
CA LEU A 361 -55.60 67.16 9.66
C LEU A 361 -56.66 67.07 8.55
N THR A 362 -56.83 65.90 7.94
CA THR A 362 -57.86 65.68 6.91
C THR A 362 -59.26 65.77 7.54
N ALA A 363 -59.47 65.17 8.72
CA ALA A 363 -60.72 65.26 9.46
C ALA A 363 -61.04 66.70 9.89
N GLU A 364 -60.04 67.45 10.41
CA GLU A 364 -60.19 68.87 10.75
C GLU A 364 -60.58 69.72 9.52
N LEU A 365 -59.97 69.46 8.36
CA LEU A 365 -60.33 70.14 7.11
C LEU A 365 -61.75 69.82 6.65
N GLU A 366 -62.20 68.57 6.79
CA GLU A 366 -63.58 68.16 6.47
C GLU A 366 -64.59 68.82 7.41
N GLU A 367 -64.28 68.94 8.71
CA GLU A 367 -65.10 69.64 9.69
C GLU A 367 -65.22 71.14 9.35
N ILE A 368 -64.10 71.81 9.06
CA ILE A 368 -64.10 73.23 8.66
C ILE A 368 -64.90 73.44 7.38
N ARG A 369 -64.75 72.55 6.38
CA ARG A 369 -65.55 72.61 5.14
C ARG A 369 -67.04 72.44 5.42
N GLY A 370 -67.42 71.47 6.25
CA GLY A 370 -68.80 71.27 6.68
C GLY A 370 -69.37 72.50 7.39
N ASN A 371 -68.61 73.09 8.31
CA ASN A 371 -68.98 74.31 9.02
C ASN A 371 -69.14 75.50 8.06
N TYR A 372 -68.24 75.65 7.08
CA TYR A 372 -68.34 76.68 6.04
C TYR A 372 -69.61 76.52 5.19
N ASP A 373 -69.91 75.30 4.74
CA ASP A 373 -71.12 75.03 3.94
C ASP A 373 -72.40 75.28 4.73
N ASN A 374 -72.40 74.96 6.03
CA ASN A 374 -73.52 75.25 6.94
C ASN A 374 -73.70 76.75 7.16
N ALA A 375 -72.63 77.51 7.38
CA ALA A 375 -72.66 78.96 7.50
C ALA A 375 -73.16 79.62 6.21
N ARG A 376 -72.69 79.14 5.05
CA ARG A 376 -73.13 79.61 3.73
C ARG A 376 -74.61 79.31 3.47
N ARG A 377 -75.12 78.14 3.89
CA ARG A 377 -76.56 77.84 3.84
C ARG A 377 -77.38 78.75 4.75
N SER A 378 -76.92 78.96 5.98
CA SER A 378 -77.58 79.84 6.96
C SER A 378 -77.63 81.29 6.45
N GLN A 379 -76.55 81.77 5.82
CA GLN A 379 -76.52 83.09 5.17
C GLN A 379 -77.57 83.21 4.06
N ARG A 380 -77.71 82.19 3.21
CA ARG A 380 -78.73 82.16 2.15
C ARG A 380 -80.14 82.19 2.73
N GLN A 381 -80.43 81.34 3.72
CA GLN A 381 -81.72 81.33 4.41
C GLN A 381 -82.04 82.69 5.04
N ALA A 382 -81.09 83.30 5.75
CA ALA A 382 -81.27 84.62 6.34
C ALA A 382 -81.55 85.70 5.27
N SER A 383 -80.87 85.64 4.12
CA SER A 383 -81.12 86.52 2.97
C SER A 383 -82.51 86.31 2.39
N ASP A 384 -82.95 85.07 2.20
CA ASP A 384 -84.28 84.74 1.67
C ASP A 384 -85.40 85.22 2.61
N ASP A 385 -85.23 85.00 3.92
CA ASP A 385 -86.18 85.46 4.94
C ASP A 385 -86.24 86.98 5.03
N PHE A 386 -85.10 87.67 4.89
CA PHE A 386 -85.08 89.13 4.79
C PHE A 386 -85.83 89.61 3.54
N GLY A 387 -85.62 88.95 2.39
CA GLY A 387 -86.35 89.22 1.16
C GLY A 387 -87.87 89.06 1.31
N LYS A 388 -88.33 87.98 1.95
CA LYS A 388 -89.76 87.76 2.24
C LYS A 388 -90.35 88.83 3.15
N LYS A 389 -89.63 89.21 4.22
CA LYS A 389 -90.06 90.30 5.12
C LYS A 389 -90.16 91.63 4.38
N TYR A 390 -89.19 91.94 3.51
CA TYR A 390 -89.19 93.17 2.72
C TYR A 390 -90.36 93.20 1.73
N TYR A 391 -90.65 92.09 1.06
CA TYR A 391 -91.83 91.94 0.20
C TYR A 391 -93.13 92.13 0.97
N SER A 392 -93.25 91.55 2.17
CA SER A 392 -94.42 91.74 3.03
C SER A 392 -94.63 93.20 3.43
N TYR A 393 -93.55 93.93 3.77
CA TYR A 393 -93.60 95.34 4.15
C TYR A 393 -94.00 96.28 3.00
N LEU A 394 -93.68 95.91 1.75
CA LEU A 394 -94.05 96.70 0.57
C LEU A 394 -95.47 96.44 0.07
N HIS A 395 -96.16 95.40 0.58
CA HIS A 395 -97.50 94.99 0.13
C HIS A 395 -98.57 95.06 1.24
N THR A 396 -98.22 95.63 2.39
CA THR A 396 -99.12 96.13 3.44
C THR A 396 -99.10 97.65 3.43
#